data_AF-A0A820RRN2-F1
#
_entry.id   AF-A0A820RRN2-F1
#
_cell.length_a   1.000
_cell.length_b   1.000
_cell.length_c   1.000
_cell.angle_alpha   90.00
_cell.angle_beta   90.00
_cell.angle_gamma   90.00
#
_symmetry.space_group_name_H-M   'P 1'
#
loop_
_entity.id
_entity.type
_entity.pdbx_description
1 polymer ?
#
loop_
_entity_poly.entity_id
_entity_poly.type
_entity_poly.pdbx_seq_one_letter_code
_entity_poly.pdbx_strand_id
1 'polypeptide(L)'
;NNAFIVVTIGPKGVIIPKVREKRNWLVRHGHYRIEHRLPGVLMYDEAMTVKSLLRTEGIEALEPFVPIQVQKYTDDEFNNQYRYYIDRNWIQNHRGRDEEGRKEILFYTAKNPYEMAKFVGSR
;
A
#
# COMPACT_ATOMS: atom_id res chain seq x y z
N ASN A 1 -11.15 23.80 18.63
CA ASN A 1 -10.99 22.33 18.54
C ASN A 1 -11.05 21.90 17.08
N ASN A 2 -9.93 22.03 16.35
CA ASN A 2 -9.82 21.60 14.95
C ASN A 2 -9.16 20.23 14.91
N ALA A 3 -9.95 19.18 14.69
CA ALA A 3 -9.41 17.87 14.34
C ALA A 3 -9.34 17.79 12.81
N PHE A 4 -8.13 17.66 12.26
CA PHE A 4 -7.93 17.33 10.86
C PHE A 4 -7.86 15.80 10.71
N ILE A 5 -8.63 15.23 9.80
CA ILE A 5 -8.54 13.80 9.48
C ILE A 5 -7.43 13.64 8.44
N VAL A 6 -6.31 13.05 8.84
CA VAL A 6 -5.23 12.68 7.92
C VAL A 6 -5.58 11.33 7.30
N VAL A 7 -5.81 11.32 5.99
CA VAL A 7 -6.07 10.11 5.20
C VAL A 7 -4.83 9.79 4.38
N THR A 8 -4.28 8.59 4.56
CA THR A 8 -3.09 8.13 3.81
C THR A 8 -3.54 7.18 2.70
N ILE A 9 -3.18 7.46 1.44
CA ILE A 9 -3.46 6.58 0.30
C ILE A 9 -2.17 5.89 -0.09
N GLY A 10 -2.10 4.58 0.11
CA GLY A 10 -0.97 3.75 -0.28
C GLY A 10 -1.27 2.90 -1.52
N PRO A 11 -0.27 2.17 -2.05
CA PRO A 11 -0.39 1.37 -3.29
C PRO A 11 -1.36 0.17 -3.22
N LYS A 12 -2.08 -0.01 -2.11
CA LYS A 12 -3.09 -1.07 -1.91
C LYS A 12 -4.41 -0.59 -1.30
N GLY A 13 -4.54 0.69 -0.96
CA GLY A 13 -5.81 1.24 -0.45
C GLY A 13 -5.66 2.52 0.35
N VAL A 14 -6.80 3.03 0.79
CA VAL A 14 -6.90 4.12 1.78
C VAL A 14 -6.75 3.55 3.19
N ILE A 15 -5.84 4.10 3.99
CA ILE A 15 -5.76 3.84 5.42
C ILE A 15 -6.47 4.99 6.15
N ILE A 16 -7.66 4.72 6.66
CA ILE A 16 -8.37 5.61 7.58
C ILE A 16 -8.04 5.16 9.01
N PRO A 17 -7.43 6.01 9.87
CA PRO A 17 -7.20 5.65 11.25
C PRO A 17 -8.54 5.35 11.92
N LYS A 18 -8.65 4.17 12.51
CA LYS A 18 -9.87 3.68 13.15
C LYS A 18 -10.21 4.56 14.36
N VAL A 19 -11.14 5.51 14.20
CA VAL A 19 -11.82 6.12 15.34
C VAL A 19 -12.61 5.02 16.02
N ARG A 20 -12.35 4.81 17.31
CA ARG A 20 -12.91 3.72 18.12
C ARG A 20 -14.39 3.98 18.39
N GLU A 21 -15.25 3.70 17.41
CA GLU A 21 -16.69 3.59 17.65
C GLU A 21 -17.27 2.35 16.94
N LYS A 22 -17.89 1.48 17.74
CA LYS A 22 -18.54 0.24 17.31
C LYS A 22 -19.88 0.56 16.65
N ARG A 23 -19.99 0.59 15.32
CA ARG A 23 -21.29 0.43 14.64
C ARG A 23 -21.17 -0.42 13.37
N ASN A 24 -21.86 -1.57 13.42
CA ASN A 24 -22.11 -2.46 12.29
C ASN A 24 -22.82 -1.70 11.17
N TRP A 25 -22.32 -1.78 9.95
CA TRP A 25 -23.11 -1.47 8.76
C TRP A 25 -22.96 -2.56 7.70
N LEU A 26 -24.14 -3.02 7.29
CA LEU A 26 -24.42 -4.07 6.33
C LEU A 26 -23.81 -3.77 4.97
N VAL A 27 -23.17 -4.77 4.37
CA VAL A 27 -22.68 -4.76 2.99
C VAL A 27 -23.89 -4.88 2.07
N ARG A 28 -24.25 -3.78 1.38
CA ARG A 28 -25.14 -3.82 0.21
C ARG A 28 -24.33 -4.21 -1.01
N HIS A 29 -24.57 -5.42 -1.52
CA HIS A 29 -24.00 -5.88 -2.79
C HIS A 29 -24.57 -5.06 -3.95
N GLY A 30 -23.78 -4.12 -4.47
CA GLY A 30 -23.95 -3.57 -5.81
C GLY A 30 -23.29 -4.51 -6.83
N HIS A 31 -23.95 -4.72 -7.97
CA HIS A 31 -23.47 -5.52 -9.09
C HIS A 31 -22.09 -5.06 -9.58
N TYR A 32 -21.03 -5.70 -9.09
CA TYR A 32 -19.73 -5.72 -9.74
C TYR A 32 -19.47 -7.16 -10.16
N ARG A 33 -19.31 -7.38 -11.47
CA ARG A 33 -18.72 -8.62 -11.96
C ARG A 33 -17.24 -8.54 -11.62
N ILE A 34 -16.89 -9.01 -10.43
CA ILE A 34 -15.49 -9.17 -10.00
C ILE A 34 -14.95 -10.33 -10.84
N GLU A 35 -14.16 -10.04 -11.86
CA GLU A 35 -13.41 -11.08 -12.54
C GLU A 35 -12.31 -11.57 -11.60
N HIS A 36 -12.64 -12.59 -10.83
CA HIS A 36 -11.71 -13.34 -9.99
C HIS A 36 -10.71 -14.08 -10.87
N ARG A 37 -9.61 -13.43 -11.27
CA ARG A 37 -8.46 -14.18 -11.81
C ARG A 37 -7.57 -14.74 -10.69
N LEU A 38 -7.63 -14.21 -9.46
CA LEU A 38 -7.04 -14.80 -8.24
C LEU A 38 -7.92 -14.51 -7.01
N PRO A 39 -8.14 -15.46 -6.09
CA PRO A 39 -8.90 -15.21 -4.86
C PRO A 39 -8.15 -14.21 -3.97
N GLY A 40 -8.80 -13.09 -3.62
CA GLY A 40 -8.33 -12.17 -2.59
C GLY A 40 -7.58 -10.92 -3.06
N VAL A 41 -7.44 -10.66 -4.36
CA VAL A 41 -6.87 -9.41 -4.88
C VAL A 41 -7.98 -8.60 -5.54
N LEU A 42 -8.40 -7.52 -4.87
CA LEU A 42 -9.23 -6.48 -5.49
C LEU A 42 -8.32 -5.72 -6.48
N MET A 43 -8.37 -6.10 -7.75
CA MET A 43 -7.77 -5.31 -8.82
C MET A 43 -8.72 -4.14 -9.09
N TYR A 44 -8.29 -2.92 -8.77
CA TYR A 44 -8.97 -1.73 -9.26
C TYR A 44 -8.59 -1.57 -10.74
N ASP A 45 -9.57 -1.66 -11.63
CA ASP A 45 -9.41 -1.37 -13.07
C ASP A 45 -9.08 0.13 -13.29
N GLU A 46 -9.43 0.96 -12.31
CA GLU A 46 -9.15 2.39 -12.27
C GLU A 46 -7.91 2.70 -11.42
N ALA A 47 -7.19 3.77 -11.78
CA ALA A 47 -6.09 4.30 -10.99
C ALA A 47 -6.53 4.55 -9.53
N MET A 48 -5.64 4.29 -8.55
CA MET A 48 -5.87 4.51 -7.11
C MET A 48 -5.90 6.01 -6.76
N THR A 49 -6.91 6.71 -7.24
CA THR A 49 -7.13 8.13 -6.99
C THR A 49 -8.11 8.33 -5.85
N VAL A 50 -8.08 9.49 -5.21
CA VAL A 50 -9.05 9.85 -4.16
C VAL A 50 -10.49 9.70 -4.68
N LYS A 51 -10.73 10.11 -5.93
CA LYS A 51 -12.06 10.09 -6.56
C LYS A 51 -12.57 8.68 -6.85
N SER A 52 -11.72 7.76 -7.33
CA SER A 52 -12.14 6.38 -7.57
C SER A 52 -12.45 5.64 -6.26
N LEU A 53 -11.77 6.00 -5.16
CA LEU A 53 -11.95 5.37 -3.85
C LEU A 53 -13.13 5.93 -3.05
N LEU A 54 -13.34 7.25 -3.07
CA LEU A 54 -14.37 7.92 -2.26
C LEU A 54 -15.65 8.29 -3.03
N ARG A 55 -15.61 8.20 -4.37
CA ARG A 55 -16.67 8.71 -5.26
C ARG A 55 -16.97 10.20 -5.01
N THR A 56 -17.98 10.73 -5.67
CA THR A 56 -18.36 12.13 -5.55
C THR A 56 -18.86 12.44 -4.14
N GLU A 57 -19.67 11.55 -3.56
CA GLU A 57 -20.30 11.74 -2.25
C GLU A 57 -19.26 11.82 -1.13
N GLY A 58 -18.21 11.01 -1.20
CA GLY A 58 -17.13 11.02 -0.21
C GLY A 58 -16.19 12.21 -0.37
N ILE A 59 -16.02 12.74 -1.59
CA ILE A 59 -15.24 13.97 -1.81
C ILE A 59 -16.00 15.18 -1.26
N GLU A 60 -17.28 15.34 -1.60
CA GLU A 60 -18.10 16.46 -1.13
C GLU A 60 -18.17 16.52 0.40
N ALA A 61 -18.20 15.35 1.06
CA ALA A 61 -18.18 15.27 2.52
C ALA A 61 -16.80 15.61 3.14
N LEU A 62 -15.71 15.53 2.36
CA LEU A 62 -14.34 15.75 2.82
C LEU A 62 -13.83 17.16 2.50
N GLU A 63 -14.47 17.90 1.61
CA GLU A 63 -14.01 19.24 1.23
C GLU A 63 -14.14 20.26 2.38
N PRO A 64 -13.12 21.11 2.60
CA PRO A 64 -11.83 21.18 1.88
C PRO A 64 -10.78 20.20 2.44
N PHE A 65 -10.00 19.57 1.56
CA PHE A 65 -8.85 18.73 1.95
C PHE A 65 -7.63 18.95 1.06
N VAL A 66 -6.44 18.58 1.57
CA VAL A 66 -5.18 18.61 0.82
C VAL A 66 -4.75 17.17 0.50
N PRO A 67 -4.74 16.75 -0.78
CA PRO A 67 -4.27 15.42 -1.14
C PRO A 67 -2.75 15.31 -0.96
N ILE A 68 -2.31 14.21 -0.34
CA ILE A 68 -0.89 13.86 -0.20
C ILE A 68 -0.64 12.54 -0.93
N GLN A 69 0.17 12.59 -1.98
CA GLN A 69 0.55 11.39 -2.73
C GLN A 69 1.67 10.65 -2.00
N VAL A 70 1.44 9.38 -1.70
CA VAL A 70 2.49 8.48 -1.21
C VAL A 70 3.12 7.78 -2.40
N GLN A 71 4.38 8.11 -2.67
CA GLN A 71 5.14 7.50 -3.75
C GLN A 71 5.75 6.15 -3.31
N LYS A 72 6.25 5.39 -4.28
CA LYS A 72 7.14 4.26 -4.00
C LYS A 72 8.45 4.76 -3.39
N TYR A 73 9.26 3.85 -2.86
CA TYR A 73 10.57 4.24 -2.36
C TYR A 73 11.39 4.96 -3.43
N THR A 74 12.12 5.97 -2.98
CA THR A 74 13.30 6.50 -3.68
C THR A 74 14.42 5.46 -3.69
N ASP A 75 15.46 5.68 -4.49
CA ASP A 75 16.63 4.79 -4.49
C ASP A 75 17.31 4.72 -3.11
N ASP A 76 17.42 5.86 -2.43
CA ASP A 76 18.03 5.94 -1.11
C ASP A 76 17.20 5.22 -0.04
N GLU A 77 15.88 5.42 -0.04
CA GLU A 77 14.97 4.71 0.87
C GLU A 77 15.02 3.20 0.64
N PHE A 78 15.02 2.76 -0.62
CA PHE A 78 15.16 1.34 -0.95
C PHE A 78 16.49 0.78 -0.43
N ASN A 79 17.60 1.48 -0.68
CA ASN A 79 18.92 1.05 -0.22
C ASN A 79 19.01 0.98 1.30
N ASN A 80 18.44 1.97 2.00
CA ASN A 80 18.38 1.98 3.46
C ASN A 80 17.54 0.81 4.00
N GLN A 81 16.37 0.55 3.40
CA GLN A 81 15.50 -0.54 3.79
C GLN A 81 16.15 -1.91 3.54
N TYR A 82 16.82 -2.07 2.40
CA TYR A 82 17.57 -3.27 2.04
C TYR A 82 18.68 -3.55 3.05
N ARG A 83 19.49 -2.54 3.39
CA ARG A 83 20.55 -2.64 4.40
C ARG A 83 19.99 -3.00 5.77
N TYR A 84 18.90 -2.37 6.19
CA TYR A 84 18.23 -2.71 7.45
C TYR A 84 17.86 -4.20 7.51
N TYR A 85 17.35 -4.79 6.42
CA TYR A 85 17.02 -6.22 6.39
C TYR A 85 18.24 -7.14 6.40
N ILE A 86 19.37 -6.71 5.85
CA ILE A 86 20.65 -7.44 5.98
C ILE A 86 21.13 -7.40 7.43
N ASP A 87 21.17 -6.21 8.04
CA ASP A 87 21.65 -6.00 9.40
C ASP A 87 20.82 -6.76 10.43
N ARG A 88 19.50 -6.87 10.20
CA ARG A 88 18.58 -7.69 11.00
C ARG A 88 18.68 -9.18 10.72
N ASN A 89 19.52 -9.59 9.78
CA ASN A 89 19.60 -10.97 9.31
C ASN A 89 18.22 -11.49 8.87
N TRP A 90 17.43 -10.70 8.12
CA TRP A 90 16.14 -11.18 7.58
C TRP A 90 16.30 -11.75 6.17
N ILE A 91 17.28 -11.26 5.40
CA ILE A 91 17.71 -11.87 4.14
C ILE A 91 18.75 -12.94 4.46
N GLN A 92 18.31 -14.19 4.62
CA GLN A 92 19.17 -15.31 5.01
C GLN A 92 20.06 -15.83 3.87
N ASN A 93 19.57 -15.77 2.62
CA ASN A 93 20.33 -16.23 1.47
C ASN A 93 21.52 -15.30 1.21
N HIS A 94 22.72 -15.87 1.14
CA HIS A 94 23.96 -15.13 0.85
C HIS A 94 23.90 -14.39 -0.50
N ARG A 95 23.27 -14.99 -1.52
CA ARG A 95 23.08 -14.34 -2.83
C ARG A 95 22.16 -13.13 -2.77
N GLY A 96 21.26 -13.08 -1.79
CA GLY A 96 20.41 -11.90 -1.59
C GLY A 96 21.17 -10.68 -1.04
N ARG A 97 22.41 -10.87 -0.58
CA ARG A 97 23.26 -9.82 0.03
C ARG A 97 24.30 -9.24 -0.93
N ASP A 98 24.50 -9.87 -2.08
CA ASP A 98 25.40 -9.36 -3.10
C ASP A 98 24.70 -8.29 -3.96
N GLU A 99 25.49 -7.63 -4.82
CA GLU A 99 24.97 -6.55 -5.64
C GLU A 99 23.98 -7.02 -6.71
N GLU A 100 24.13 -8.26 -7.19
CA GLU A 100 23.24 -8.86 -8.19
C GLU A 100 21.88 -9.18 -7.58
N GLY A 101 21.86 -9.86 -6.43
CA GLY A 101 20.66 -10.10 -5.64
C GLY A 101 19.97 -8.81 -5.21
N ARG A 102 20.71 -7.74 -4.88
CA ARG A 102 20.10 -6.42 -4.66
C ARG A 102 19.35 -5.92 -5.90
N LYS A 103 19.93 -6.06 -7.09
CA LYS A 103 19.30 -5.65 -8.37
C LYS A 103 18.08 -6.51 -8.69
N GLU A 104 18.15 -7.82 -8.46
CA GLU A 104 17.01 -8.74 -8.62
C GLU A 104 15.86 -8.40 -7.67
N ILE A 105 16.16 -8.17 -6.38
CA ILE A 105 15.16 -7.77 -5.38
C ILE A 105 14.53 -6.42 -5.76
N LEU A 106 15.34 -5.46 -6.22
CA LEU A 106 14.84 -4.18 -6.70
C LEU A 106 13.90 -4.34 -7.88
N PHE A 107 14.27 -5.19 -8.85
CA PHE A 107 13.46 -5.50 -10.02
C PHE A 107 12.13 -6.17 -9.62
N TYR A 108 12.18 -7.19 -8.77
CA TYR A 108 11.00 -7.94 -8.31
C TYR A 108 10.03 -7.07 -7.51
N THR A 109 10.55 -6.30 -6.55
CA THR A 109 9.72 -5.48 -5.66
C THR A 109 9.28 -4.17 -6.31
N ALA A 110 9.98 -3.74 -7.37
CA ALA A 110 9.74 -2.49 -8.09
C ALA A 110 9.59 -1.29 -7.14
N LYS A 111 10.46 -1.21 -6.11
CA LYS A 111 10.47 -0.19 -5.03
C LYS A 111 9.17 -0.10 -4.22
N ASN A 112 8.33 -1.13 -4.24
CA ASN A 112 7.10 -1.18 -3.47
C ASN A 112 7.41 -1.67 -2.03
N PRO A 113 7.11 -0.85 -0.99
CA PRO A 113 7.32 -1.23 0.41
C PRO A 113 6.68 -2.56 0.80
N TYR A 114 5.46 -2.80 0.33
CA TYR A 114 4.72 -4.01 0.65
C TYR A 114 5.36 -5.24 0.01
N GLU A 115 5.73 -5.18 -1.27
CA GLU A 115 6.33 -6.32 -1.95
C GLU A 115 7.70 -6.65 -1.36
N MET A 116 8.47 -5.65 -0.92
CA MET A 116 9.71 -5.87 -0.17
C MET A 116 9.47 -6.59 1.16
N ALA A 117 8.49 -6.16 1.96
CA ALA A 117 8.15 -6.82 3.22
C ALA A 117 7.68 -8.27 3.00
N LYS A 118 6.89 -8.51 1.95
CA LYS A 118 6.44 -9.85 1.57
C LYS A 118 7.62 -10.74 1.13
N PHE A 119 8.52 -10.22 0.30
CA PHE A 119 9.71 -10.94 -0.17
C PHE A 119 10.61 -11.40 0.99
N VAL A 120 10.84 -10.51 1.97
CA VAL A 120 11.66 -10.84 3.14
C VAL A 120 10.92 -11.74 4.13
N GLY A 121 9.58 -11.65 4.19
CA GLY A 121 8.73 -12.44 5.07
C GLY A 121 8.41 -13.86 4.57
N SER A 122 8.62 -14.16 3.29
CA SER A 122 8.48 -15.52 2.77
C SER A 122 9.61 -16.39 3.30
N ARG A 123 9.29 -17.21 4.31
CA ARG A 123 10.15 -18.26 4.84
C ARG A 123 10.02 -19.53 4.03
#